data_AF-A0A6L5B9D0-F1
#
_entry.id   AF-A0A6L5B9D0-F1
#
_cell.length_a   1.000
_cell.length_b   1.000
_cell.length_c   1.000
_cell.angle_alpha   90.00
_cell.angle_beta   90.00
_cell.angle_gamma   90.00
#
_symmetry.space_group_name_H-M   'P 1'
#
loop_
_entity.id
_entity.type
_entity.pdbx_description
1 polymer ?
#
loop_
_entity_poly.entity_id
_entity_poly.type
_entity_poly.pdbx_seq_one_letter_code
_entity_poly.pdbx_strand_id
1 'polypeptide(L)'
;QRYIKFRICSDLLFFMQIYAEMIGNVMTDARSTGKYYHFVRLMGRAASHITLECALQTHPNITLIGEEVAKIETEKMLIQMVETELEQRKQAGLYKGQFQGQSHFFGYEGRCGLPSNFDTTYCYALGYGAGALLHSGKTGLISSVGNLAAPVEEWNVGGTALTSLMDVERRHDKFKPVIKKAIVELDAAPFKKFASMREEWARTNCYISPGPIQFVGPASDKVNHTLLLELGVEV
;
A
#
# COMPACT_ATOMS: atom_id res chain seq x y z
N GLN A 1 18.41 0.31 -12.76
CA GLN A 1 17.19 0.35 -11.92
C GLN A 1 17.37 -0.07 -10.46
N ARG A 2 18.59 -0.44 -9.99
CA ARG A 2 18.82 -1.01 -8.64
C ARG A 2 18.97 -0.02 -7.47
N TYR A 3 18.93 1.29 -7.69
CA TYR A 3 19.42 2.26 -6.70
C TYR A 3 18.34 2.93 -5.83
N ILE A 4 17.08 2.97 -6.26
CA ILE A 4 15.97 3.47 -5.46
C ILE A 4 14.91 2.38 -5.39
N LYS A 5 14.97 1.56 -4.34
CA LYS A 5 13.84 0.68 -3.98
C LYS A 5 12.73 1.46 -3.28
N PHE A 6 13.08 2.53 -2.55
CA PHE A 6 12.15 3.28 -1.72
C PHE A 6 11.66 4.58 -2.37
N ARG A 7 10.37 4.64 -2.66
CA ARG A 7 9.65 5.74 -3.27
C ARG A 7 9.12 6.65 -2.17
N ILE A 8 9.79 7.79 -2.00
CA ILE A 8 9.61 8.84 -0.97
C ILE A 8 8.14 9.24 -0.66
N CYS A 9 7.17 8.91 -1.52
CA CYS A 9 5.76 9.28 -1.34
C CYS A 9 4.79 8.10 -1.27
N SER A 10 5.09 6.96 -1.91
CA SER A 10 4.23 5.77 -1.84
C SER A 10 4.59 4.83 -0.71
N ASP A 11 5.81 4.94 -0.17
CA ASP A 11 6.34 3.99 0.80
C ASP A 11 6.40 4.60 2.21
N LEU A 12 5.90 5.84 2.39
CA LEU A 12 5.70 6.46 3.70
C LEU A 12 4.78 5.56 4.53
N LEU A 13 5.37 4.97 5.56
CA LEU A 13 4.86 3.89 6.38
C LEU A 13 3.55 4.28 7.08
N PHE A 14 3.47 5.52 7.54
CA PHE A 14 2.38 5.95 8.41
C PHE A 14 1.03 5.95 7.69
N PHE A 15 0.98 6.22 6.38
CA PHE A 15 -0.29 6.15 5.62
C PHE A 15 -0.85 4.74 5.63
N MET A 16 0.01 3.76 5.32
CA MET A 16 -0.38 2.35 5.20
C MET A 16 -0.77 1.77 6.55
N GLN A 17 -0.07 2.14 7.62
CA GLN A 17 -0.41 1.71 8.99
C GLN A 17 -1.76 2.28 9.46
N ILE A 18 -2.04 3.57 9.20
CA ILE A 18 -3.35 4.17 9.55
C ILE A 18 -4.47 3.48 8.77
N TYR A 19 -4.30 3.23 7.47
CA TYR A 19 -5.29 2.50 6.67
C TYR A 19 -5.48 1.06 7.15
N ALA A 20 -4.39 0.36 7.48
CA ALA A 20 -4.45 -1.01 7.99
C ALA A 20 -5.14 -1.08 9.35
N GLU A 21 -4.91 -0.11 10.25
CA GLU A 21 -5.64 0.02 11.50
C GLU A 21 -7.15 0.17 11.26
N MET A 22 -7.55 1.13 10.40
CA MET A 22 -8.96 1.36 10.10
C MET A 22 -9.62 0.14 9.45
N ILE A 23 -8.93 -0.52 8.52
CA ILE A 23 -9.41 -1.75 7.89
C ILE A 23 -9.57 -2.87 8.93
N GLY A 24 -8.58 -3.08 9.80
CA GLY A 24 -8.64 -4.10 10.85
C GLY A 24 -9.78 -3.86 11.85
N ASN A 25 -10.05 -2.60 12.17
CA ASN A 25 -11.19 -2.20 13.01
C ASN A 25 -12.53 -2.51 12.32
N VAL A 26 -12.66 -2.17 11.03
CA VAL A 26 -13.85 -2.49 10.22
C VAL A 26 -14.07 -4.00 10.12
N MET A 27 -13.00 -4.79 9.92
CA MET A 27 -13.10 -6.26 9.90
C MET A 27 -13.54 -6.84 11.24
N THR A 28 -13.07 -6.27 12.33
CA THR A 28 -13.46 -6.67 13.68
C THR A 28 -14.94 -6.39 13.93
N ASP A 29 -15.44 -5.24 13.47
CA ASP A 29 -16.87 -4.90 13.50
C ASP A 29 -17.72 -5.83 12.62
N ALA A 30 -17.25 -6.11 11.40
CA ALA A 30 -17.91 -7.04 10.48
C ALA A 30 -18.04 -8.44 11.08
N ARG A 31 -16.97 -8.95 11.73
CA ARG A 31 -16.96 -10.23 12.43
C ARG A 31 -17.91 -10.24 13.63
N SER A 32 -18.04 -9.12 14.32
CA SER A 32 -18.87 -9.01 15.53
C SER A 32 -20.36 -8.94 15.21
N THR A 33 -20.74 -8.23 14.14
CA THR A 33 -22.16 -8.08 13.73
C THR A 33 -22.64 -9.20 12.82
N GLY A 34 -21.79 -9.71 11.92
CA GLY A 34 -22.11 -10.76 10.96
C GLY A 34 -23.17 -10.37 9.91
N LYS A 35 -23.39 -9.06 9.70
CA LYS A 35 -24.49 -8.54 8.86
C LYS A 35 -24.03 -7.77 7.62
N TYR A 36 -22.91 -7.07 7.72
CA TYR A 36 -22.46 -6.13 6.70
C TYR A 36 -21.28 -6.67 5.89
N TYR A 37 -21.29 -6.36 4.60
CA TYR A 37 -20.16 -6.58 3.70
C TYR A 37 -19.50 -5.22 3.45
N HIS A 38 -18.29 -5.04 3.98
CA HIS A 38 -17.59 -3.76 3.89
C HIS A 38 -16.73 -3.71 2.62
N PHE A 39 -16.95 -2.69 1.80
CA PHE A 39 -16.17 -2.40 0.60
C PHE A 39 -15.32 -1.19 0.88
N VAL A 40 -14.01 -1.41 1.07
CA VAL A 40 -13.06 -0.36 1.42
C VAL A 40 -12.26 0.03 0.17
N ARG A 41 -12.42 1.28 -0.27
CA ARG A 41 -11.55 1.88 -1.28
C ARG A 41 -10.44 2.65 -0.60
N LEU A 42 -9.20 2.28 -0.93
CA LEU A 42 -8.02 3.05 -0.53
C LEU A 42 -7.67 4.09 -1.58
N MET A 43 -7.03 5.16 -1.13
CA MET A 43 -6.44 6.14 -2.02
C MET A 43 -5.31 5.51 -2.86
N GLY A 44 -5.44 5.60 -4.18
CA GLY A 44 -4.40 5.21 -5.12
C GLY A 44 -4.87 5.53 -6.53
N ARG A 45 -4.09 6.29 -7.30
CA ARG A 45 -4.50 6.67 -8.68
C ARG A 45 -4.02 5.72 -9.75
N ALA A 46 -2.90 5.04 -9.54
CA ALA A 46 -2.20 4.33 -10.61
C ALA A 46 -1.51 3.03 -10.19
N ALA A 47 -1.26 2.81 -8.90
CA ALA A 47 -0.58 1.61 -8.40
C ALA A 47 -1.28 1.13 -7.12
N SER A 48 -1.30 -0.19 -6.90
CA SER A 48 -1.95 -0.81 -5.75
C SER A 48 -0.99 -1.16 -4.60
N HIS A 49 0.16 -0.49 -4.47
CA HIS A 49 1.11 -0.72 -3.36
C HIS A 49 0.47 -0.59 -1.98
N ILE A 50 -0.34 0.45 -1.79
CA ILE A 50 -1.07 0.70 -0.54
C ILE A 50 -2.06 -0.44 -0.26
N THR A 51 -2.83 -0.85 -1.27
CA THR A 51 -3.78 -1.95 -1.16
C THR A 51 -3.09 -3.27 -0.83
N LEU A 52 -1.96 -3.55 -1.48
CA LEU A 52 -1.18 -4.77 -1.25
C LEU A 52 -0.61 -4.80 0.18
N GLU A 53 -0.04 -3.68 0.65
CA GLU A 53 0.47 -3.58 2.02
C GLU A 53 -0.65 -3.77 3.06
N CYS A 54 -1.77 -3.05 2.92
CA CYS A 54 -2.89 -3.19 3.84
C CYS A 54 -3.46 -4.62 3.82
N ALA A 55 -3.49 -5.28 2.66
CA ALA A 55 -3.93 -6.67 2.56
C ALA A 55 -3.01 -7.63 3.30
N LEU A 56 -1.69 -7.47 3.16
CA LEU A 56 -0.68 -8.25 3.89
C LEU A 56 -0.74 -8.01 5.42
N GLN A 57 -1.21 -6.85 5.88
CA GLN A 57 -1.31 -6.54 7.31
C GLN A 57 -2.65 -6.97 7.94
N THR A 58 -3.74 -7.03 7.17
CA THR A 58 -5.11 -7.19 7.72
C THR A 58 -5.83 -8.46 7.29
N HIS A 59 -5.35 -9.14 6.23
CA HIS A 59 -5.92 -10.35 5.65
C HIS A 59 -7.40 -10.24 5.25
N PRO A 60 -7.77 -9.33 4.32
CA PRO A 60 -9.14 -9.23 3.82
C PRO A 60 -9.54 -10.50 3.06
N ASN A 61 -10.85 -10.81 3.07
CA ASN A 61 -11.34 -11.95 2.27
C ASN A 61 -11.16 -11.71 0.78
N ILE A 62 -11.38 -10.48 0.32
CA ILE A 62 -11.25 -10.12 -1.08
C ILE A 62 -10.39 -8.86 -1.15
N THR A 63 -9.33 -8.93 -1.94
CA THR A 63 -8.46 -7.81 -2.27
C THR A 63 -8.31 -7.75 -3.78
N LEU A 64 -8.59 -6.57 -4.36
CA LEU A 64 -8.45 -6.35 -5.80
C LEU A 64 -7.19 -5.54 -6.06
N ILE A 65 -6.23 -6.13 -6.78
CA ILE A 65 -5.00 -5.48 -7.21
C ILE A 65 -5.21 -4.91 -8.61
N GLY A 66 -5.09 -3.58 -8.77
CA GLY A 66 -5.40 -2.87 -10.01
C GLY A 66 -4.51 -3.28 -11.19
N GLU A 67 -3.35 -3.85 -10.93
CA GLU A 67 -2.44 -4.43 -11.91
C GLU A 67 -2.89 -5.81 -12.41
N GLU A 68 -3.69 -6.56 -11.64
CA GLU A 68 -4.31 -7.83 -12.07
C GLU A 68 -5.65 -7.63 -12.81
N VAL A 69 -6.40 -6.57 -12.47
CA VAL A 69 -7.75 -6.34 -12.99
C VAL A 69 -7.81 -5.18 -13.96
N ALA A 70 -8.65 -5.26 -15.00
CA ALA A 70 -8.95 -4.11 -15.85
C ALA A 70 -9.61 -3.03 -14.98
N LYS A 71 -8.92 -1.89 -14.78
CA LYS A 71 -9.34 -0.72 -13.96
C LYS A 71 -10.84 -0.71 -13.66
N ILE A 72 -11.21 -1.25 -12.51
CA ILE A 72 -12.60 -1.35 -12.09
C ILE A 72 -13.03 0.01 -11.54
N GLU A 73 -14.27 0.40 -11.85
CA GLU A 73 -14.89 1.58 -11.27
C GLU A 73 -15.14 1.43 -9.75
N THR A 74 -15.65 2.50 -9.15
CA THR A 74 -15.72 2.73 -7.70
C THR A 74 -16.40 1.60 -6.91
N GLU A 75 -16.07 1.52 -5.63
CA GLU A 75 -16.63 0.62 -4.61
C GLU A 75 -18.16 0.56 -4.62
N LYS A 76 -18.82 1.69 -4.93
CA LYS A 76 -20.28 1.76 -5.03
C LYS A 76 -20.84 1.01 -6.23
N MET A 77 -20.14 1.06 -7.36
CA MET A 77 -20.54 0.28 -8.55
C MET A 77 -20.41 -1.22 -8.27
N LEU A 78 -19.32 -1.64 -7.61
CA LEU A 78 -19.14 -3.03 -7.21
C LEU A 78 -20.27 -3.53 -6.30
N ILE A 79 -20.66 -2.73 -5.31
CA ILE A 79 -21.81 -3.05 -4.44
C ILE A 79 -23.08 -3.25 -5.27
N GLN A 80 -23.41 -2.32 -6.17
CA GLN A 80 -24.60 -2.41 -7.02
C GLN A 80 -24.59 -3.62 -7.95
N MET A 81 -23.43 -3.97 -8.51
CA MET A 81 -23.27 -5.15 -9.35
C MET A 81 -23.50 -6.44 -8.55
N VAL A 82 -22.95 -6.52 -7.33
CA VAL A 82 -23.14 -7.67 -6.44
C VAL A 82 -24.59 -7.78 -5.97
N GLU A 83 -25.24 -6.66 -5.63
CA GLU A 83 -26.66 -6.63 -5.28
C GLU A 83 -27.53 -7.17 -6.42
N THR A 84 -27.28 -6.72 -7.64
CA THR A 84 -28.01 -7.15 -8.84
C THR A 84 -27.84 -8.65 -9.08
N GLU A 85 -26.61 -9.15 -9.02
CA GLU A 85 -26.30 -10.58 -9.20
C GLU A 85 -26.93 -11.45 -8.10
N LEU A 86 -26.85 -11.03 -6.84
CA LEU A 86 -27.41 -11.79 -5.72
C LEU A 86 -28.94 -11.79 -5.72
N GLU A 87 -29.58 -10.72 -6.20
CA GLU A 87 -31.03 -10.68 -6.37
C GLU A 87 -31.49 -11.65 -7.47
N GLN A 88 -30.76 -11.74 -8.59
CA GLN A 88 -31.01 -12.75 -9.62
C GLN A 88 -30.86 -14.17 -9.07
N ARG A 89 -29.82 -14.44 -8.28
CA ARG A 89 -29.62 -15.75 -7.63
C ARG A 89 -30.69 -16.05 -6.59
N LYS A 90 -31.22 -15.04 -5.92
CA LYS A 90 -32.32 -15.17 -4.96
C LYS A 90 -33.62 -15.56 -5.66
N GLN A 91 -33.92 -14.95 -6.80
CA GLN A 91 -35.06 -15.30 -7.65
C GLN A 91 -34.94 -16.75 -8.18
N ALA A 92 -33.73 -17.19 -8.51
CA ALA A 92 -33.45 -18.56 -8.91
C ALA A 92 -33.41 -19.57 -7.73
N GLY A 93 -33.56 -19.11 -6.48
CA GLY A 93 -33.51 -19.97 -5.29
C GLY A 93 -32.10 -20.45 -4.88
N LEU A 94 -31.04 -19.95 -5.53
CA LEU A 94 -29.64 -20.31 -5.29
C LEU A 94 -28.99 -19.51 -4.14
N TYR A 95 -29.61 -18.40 -3.73
CA TYR A 95 -29.13 -17.57 -2.62
C TYR A 95 -30.26 -17.32 -1.61
N LYS A 96 -29.98 -17.63 -0.33
CA LYS A 96 -30.93 -17.46 0.79
C LYS A 96 -30.49 -16.41 1.80
N GLY A 97 -29.29 -15.83 1.61
CA GLY A 97 -28.73 -14.85 2.52
C GLY A 97 -29.32 -13.46 2.31
N GLN A 98 -28.87 -12.53 3.16
CA GLN A 98 -29.06 -11.10 2.95
C GLN A 98 -27.70 -10.48 2.69
N PHE A 99 -27.63 -9.61 1.68
CA PHE A 99 -26.47 -8.81 1.39
C PHE A 99 -26.75 -7.36 1.79
N GLN A 100 -25.84 -6.77 2.56
CA GLN A 100 -25.89 -5.36 2.95
C GLN A 100 -24.49 -4.79 2.75
N GLY A 101 -24.25 -4.17 1.59
CA GLY A 101 -22.97 -3.54 1.26
C GLY A 101 -22.80 -2.21 1.98
N GLN A 102 -21.62 -1.97 2.56
CA GLN A 102 -21.23 -0.71 3.18
C GLN A 102 -19.95 -0.19 2.52
N SER A 103 -20.03 0.97 1.87
CA SER A 103 -18.87 1.59 1.20
C SER A 103 -18.09 2.48 2.15
N HIS A 104 -16.76 2.32 2.16
CA HIS A 104 -15.82 3.16 2.89
C HIS A 104 -14.77 3.69 1.93
N PHE A 105 -14.38 4.96 2.08
CA PHE A 105 -13.26 5.54 1.35
C PHE A 105 -12.24 6.06 2.34
N PHE A 106 -11.05 5.46 2.33
CA PHE A 106 -9.92 5.88 3.15
C PHE A 106 -8.86 6.55 2.28
N GLY A 107 -8.52 7.79 2.61
CA GLY A 107 -7.56 8.58 1.87
C GLY A 107 -7.04 9.78 2.63
N TYR A 108 -7.86 10.81 2.80
CA TYR A 108 -7.38 12.11 3.29
C TYR A 108 -6.91 12.08 4.74
N GLU A 109 -7.56 11.26 5.57
CA GLU A 109 -7.25 11.07 6.98
C GLU A 109 -5.87 10.48 7.23
N GLY A 110 -5.36 9.66 6.30
CA GLY A 110 -3.97 9.20 6.35
C GLY A 110 -2.98 10.34 6.12
N ARG A 111 -3.31 11.37 5.33
CA ARG A 111 -2.32 12.29 4.74
C ARG A 111 -1.58 13.21 5.72
N CYS A 112 -2.14 13.43 6.90
CA CYS A 112 -1.64 14.40 7.89
C CYS A 112 -1.50 13.81 9.30
N GLY A 113 -1.42 12.49 9.42
CA GLY A 113 -1.08 11.81 10.68
C GLY A 113 0.37 12.05 11.13
N LEU A 114 0.66 11.64 12.37
CA LEU A 114 2.02 11.65 12.89
C LEU A 114 2.88 10.62 12.13
N PRO A 115 4.06 10.99 11.62
CA PRO A 115 4.94 10.05 10.93
C PRO A 115 5.48 9.00 11.91
N SER A 116 5.61 7.75 11.45
CA SER A 116 6.24 6.68 12.24
C SER A 116 7.70 7.00 12.58
N ASN A 117 8.30 6.26 13.51
CA ASN A 117 9.74 6.39 13.81
C ASN A 117 10.59 6.15 12.55
N PHE A 118 10.23 5.15 11.75
CA PHE A 118 10.89 4.87 10.48
C PHE A 118 10.78 6.05 9.51
N ASP A 119 9.57 6.60 9.29
CA ASP A 119 9.37 7.74 8.37
C ASP A 119 10.11 8.98 8.83
N THR A 120 10.08 9.25 10.14
CA THR A 120 10.77 10.40 10.74
C THR A 120 12.28 10.29 10.49
N THR A 121 12.86 9.13 10.75
CA THR A 121 14.29 8.86 10.57
C THR A 121 14.67 8.90 9.09
N TYR A 122 13.87 8.26 8.23
CA TYR A 122 14.07 8.21 6.78
C TYR A 122 14.00 9.61 6.15
N CYS A 123 12.98 10.40 6.49
CA CYS A 123 12.86 11.78 6.00
C CYS A 123 13.98 12.69 6.52
N TYR A 124 14.40 12.51 7.77
CA TYR A 124 15.54 13.24 8.33
C TYR A 124 16.83 12.92 7.56
N ALA A 125 17.12 11.64 7.32
CA ALA A 125 18.28 11.18 6.56
C ALA A 125 18.25 11.71 5.11
N LEU A 126 17.08 11.73 4.46
CA LEU A 126 16.92 12.32 3.13
C LEU A 126 17.24 13.82 3.11
N GLY A 127 16.71 14.57 4.08
CA GLY A 127 16.95 16.01 4.18
C GLY A 127 18.42 16.31 4.45
N TYR A 128 19.04 15.57 5.37
CA TYR A 128 20.46 15.67 5.68
C TYR A 128 21.33 15.34 4.45
N GLY A 129 21.01 14.24 3.75
CA GLY A 129 21.67 13.84 2.51
C GLY A 129 21.57 14.90 1.42
N ALA A 130 20.40 15.52 1.25
CA ALA A 130 20.22 16.62 0.30
C ALA A 130 21.12 17.82 0.64
N GLY A 131 21.21 18.18 1.93
CA GLY A 131 22.11 19.22 2.41
C GLY A 131 23.59 18.92 2.12
N ALA A 132 24.03 17.69 2.36
CA ALA A 132 25.40 17.24 2.07
C ALA A 132 25.73 17.26 0.56
N LEU A 133 24.77 16.84 -0.29
CA LEU A 133 24.91 16.90 -1.74
C LEU A 133 25.03 18.35 -2.25
N LEU A 134 24.22 19.26 -1.71
CA LEU A 134 24.32 20.68 -2.04
C LEU A 134 25.64 21.29 -1.57
N HIS A 135 26.07 20.99 -0.34
CA HIS A 135 27.34 21.47 0.21
C HIS A 135 28.55 21.01 -0.62
N SER A 136 28.50 19.80 -1.17
CA SER A 136 29.53 19.27 -2.07
C SER A 136 29.41 19.75 -3.53
N GLY A 137 28.53 20.71 -3.81
CA GLY A 137 28.37 21.34 -5.12
C GLY A 137 27.71 20.44 -6.17
N LYS A 138 26.95 19.42 -5.76
CA LYS A 138 26.25 18.51 -6.69
C LYS A 138 24.86 19.05 -7.05
N THR A 139 24.41 18.76 -8.26
CA THR A 139 23.08 19.14 -8.78
C THR A 139 22.48 18.01 -9.63
N GLY A 140 21.16 18.05 -9.86
CA GLY A 140 20.45 17.05 -10.67
C GLY A 140 20.35 15.66 -10.02
N LEU A 141 20.53 15.59 -8.70
CA LEU A 141 20.45 14.36 -7.91
C LEU A 141 19.18 14.37 -7.04
N ILE A 142 18.59 13.19 -6.85
CA ILE A 142 17.58 12.92 -5.84
C ILE A 142 18.29 12.33 -4.62
N SER A 143 18.09 12.92 -3.44
CA SER A 143 18.57 12.32 -2.18
C SER A 143 17.94 10.94 -2.01
N SER A 144 18.76 9.94 -1.67
CA SER A 144 18.34 8.55 -1.59
C SER A 144 18.97 7.88 -0.37
N VAL A 145 18.18 7.08 0.34
CA VAL A 145 18.67 6.24 1.43
C VAL A 145 18.46 4.78 1.07
N GLY A 146 19.49 3.95 1.25
CA GLY A 146 19.47 2.51 0.99
C GLY A 146 19.77 1.70 2.25
N ASN A 147 19.65 0.38 2.15
CA ASN A 147 19.81 -0.58 3.25
C ASN A 147 18.76 -0.42 4.38
N LEU A 148 17.50 -0.19 4.01
CA LEU A 148 16.42 0.19 4.94
C LEU A 148 15.90 -0.93 5.86
N ALA A 149 16.32 -2.19 5.64
CA ALA A 149 16.04 -3.28 6.59
C ALA A 149 17.10 -3.41 7.69
N ALA A 150 18.25 -2.77 7.54
CA ALA A 150 19.30 -2.78 8.55
C ALA A 150 19.02 -1.71 9.63
N PRO A 151 19.69 -1.78 10.79
CA PRO A 151 19.71 -0.70 11.76
C PRO A 151 20.07 0.64 11.12
N VAL A 152 19.55 1.73 11.69
CA VAL A 152 19.67 3.09 11.12
C VAL A 152 21.13 3.50 10.92
N GLU A 153 22.03 3.02 11.79
CA GLU A 153 23.47 3.27 11.74
C GLU A 153 24.13 2.69 10.48
N GLU A 154 23.52 1.69 9.85
CA GLU A 154 24.01 1.02 8.65
C GLU A 154 23.32 1.51 7.36
N TRP A 155 22.49 2.56 7.46
CA TRP A 155 21.83 3.13 6.30
C TRP A 155 22.80 3.88 5.40
N ASN A 156 22.66 3.68 4.09
CA ASN A 156 23.49 4.34 3.09
C ASN A 156 22.79 5.58 2.57
N VAL A 157 23.31 6.76 2.87
CA VAL A 157 22.77 8.05 2.39
C VAL A 157 23.58 8.55 1.20
N GLY A 158 22.91 8.92 0.10
CA GLY A 158 23.58 9.37 -1.11
C GLY A 158 22.65 10.10 -2.09
N GLY A 159 23.09 10.21 -3.34
CA GLY A 159 22.34 10.87 -4.40
C GLY A 159 22.22 10.00 -5.65
N THR A 160 21.00 9.82 -6.15
CA THR A 160 20.72 9.14 -7.42
C THR A 160 20.46 10.16 -8.52
N ALA A 161 21.11 10.00 -9.68
CA ALA A 161 20.91 10.92 -10.80
C ALA A 161 19.45 10.91 -11.31
N LEU A 162 18.80 12.07 -11.34
CA LEU A 162 17.40 12.21 -11.77
C LEU A 162 17.17 11.62 -13.17
N THR A 163 18.10 11.85 -14.08
CA THR A 163 18.03 11.37 -15.47
C THR A 163 18.02 9.85 -15.58
N SER A 164 18.58 9.13 -14.61
CA SER A 164 18.57 7.66 -14.60
C SER A 164 17.19 7.04 -14.33
N LEU A 165 16.23 7.86 -13.88
CA LEU A 165 14.84 7.48 -13.59
C LEU A 165 13.86 7.97 -14.65
N MET A 166 14.34 8.78 -15.61
CA MET A 166 13.49 9.38 -16.64
C MET A 166 13.31 8.43 -17.81
N ASP A 167 12.11 8.49 -18.39
CA ASP A 167 11.75 7.89 -19.66
C ASP A 167 11.00 8.92 -20.51
N VAL A 168 10.84 8.65 -21.79
CA VAL A 168 10.14 9.54 -22.73
C VAL A 168 8.72 9.02 -22.94
N GLU A 169 7.72 9.76 -22.44
CA GLU A 169 6.29 9.49 -22.67
C GLU A 169 5.68 10.54 -23.61
N ARG A 170 4.76 10.12 -24.48
CA ARG A 170 3.95 11.04 -25.29
C ARG A 170 2.75 11.52 -24.47
N ARG A 171 2.67 12.82 -24.21
CA ARG A 171 1.53 13.47 -23.52
C ARG A 171 1.04 14.67 -24.34
N HIS A 172 -0.26 14.68 -24.67
CA HIS A 172 -0.87 15.71 -25.53
C HIS A 172 -0.04 15.94 -26.82
N ASP A 173 0.28 14.84 -27.52
CA ASP A 173 1.06 14.82 -28.76
C ASP A 173 2.49 15.38 -28.72
N LYS A 174 3.04 15.61 -27.52
CA LYS A 174 4.44 15.99 -27.34
C LYS A 174 5.18 14.93 -26.54
N PHE A 175 6.39 14.59 -26.97
CA PHE A 175 7.31 13.77 -26.19
C PHE A 175 7.83 14.58 -25.01
N LYS A 176 7.62 14.08 -23.80
CA LYS A 176 8.06 14.74 -22.55
C LYS A 176 8.86 13.74 -21.72
N PRO A 177 10.01 14.14 -21.15
CA PRO A 177 10.72 13.32 -20.19
C PRO A 177 9.91 13.27 -18.90
N VAL A 178 9.67 12.07 -18.38
CA VAL A 178 8.88 11.83 -17.18
C VAL A 178 9.50 10.69 -16.38
N ILE A 179 9.27 10.68 -15.07
CA ILE A 179 9.61 9.53 -14.25
C ILE A 179 8.48 8.50 -14.40
N LYS A 180 8.85 7.29 -14.85
CA LYS A 180 7.89 6.18 -14.93
C LYS A 180 7.32 5.89 -13.55
N LYS A 181 5.99 5.79 -13.48
CA LYS A 181 5.33 5.36 -12.24
C LYS A 181 5.65 3.89 -12.04
N ALA A 182 6.21 3.56 -10.89
CA ALA A 182 6.49 2.18 -10.56
C ALA A 182 5.24 1.57 -9.89
N ILE A 183 4.68 0.55 -10.55
CA ILE A 183 3.45 -0.16 -10.19
C ILE A 183 3.78 -1.42 -9.36
N VAL A 184 2.75 -2.16 -8.91
CA VAL A 184 2.96 -3.47 -8.29
C VAL A 184 3.48 -4.45 -9.34
N GLU A 185 4.58 -5.13 -9.03
CA GLU A 185 5.14 -6.19 -9.87
C GLU A 185 4.52 -7.53 -9.48
N LEU A 186 3.75 -8.14 -10.37
CA LEU A 186 3.05 -9.42 -10.12
C LEU A 186 4.01 -10.60 -9.93
N ASP A 187 5.26 -10.48 -10.40
CA ASP A 187 6.28 -11.50 -10.18
C ASP A 187 7.17 -11.23 -8.95
N ALA A 188 6.97 -10.11 -8.25
CA ALA A 188 7.76 -9.74 -7.09
C ALA A 188 7.30 -10.45 -5.81
N ALA A 189 8.20 -10.51 -4.82
CA ALA A 189 7.99 -11.21 -3.55
C ALA A 189 6.73 -10.74 -2.78
N PRO A 190 6.43 -9.43 -2.65
CA PRO A 190 5.24 -8.99 -1.93
C PRO A 190 3.93 -9.54 -2.52
N PHE A 191 3.80 -9.47 -3.84
CA PHE A 191 2.61 -9.96 -4.52
C PHE A 191 2.52 -11.49 -4.47
N LYS A 192 3.63 -12.22 -4.68
CA LYS A 192 3.64 -13.68 -4.57
C LYS A 192 3.24 -14.17 -3.19
N LYS A 193 3.70 -13.51 -2.12
CA LYS A 193 3.28 -13.79 -0.75
C LYS A 193 1.77 -13.58 -0.58
N PHE A 194 1.23 -12.44 -1.01
CA PHE A 194 -0.22 -12.19 -1.02
C PHE A 194 -0.99 -13.27 -1.80
N ALA A 195 -0.58 -13.56 -3.04
CA ALA A 195 -1.23 -14.53 -3.91
C ALA A 195 -1.24 -15.96 -3.33
N SER A 196 -0.22 -16.33 -2.55
CA SER A 196 -0.15 -17.63 -1.90
C SER A 196 -1.19 -17.83 -0.78
N MET A 197 -1.67 -16.74 -0.16
CA MET A 197 -2.57 -16.79 0.99
C MET A 197 -4.01 -16.33 0.68
N ARG A 198 -4.23 -15.59 -0.42
CA ARG A 198 -5.53 -14.96 -0.74
C ARG A 198 -6.71 -15.94 -0.82
N GLU A 199 -6.49 -17.17 -1.28
CA GLU A 199 -7.54 -18.20 -1.38
C GLU A 199 -8.01 -18.69 -0.01
N GLU A 200 -7.09 -18.76 0.96
CA GLU A 200 -7.42 -19.10 2.34
C GLU A 200 -8.20 -17.96 2.98
N TRP A 201 -7.68 -16.73 2.87
CA TRP A 201 -8.32 -15.53 3.43
C TRP A 201 -9.73 -15.31 2.89
N ALA A 202 -9.98 -15.67 1.63
CA ALA A 202 -11.31 -15.60 1.02
C ALA A 202 -12.35 -16.51 1.69
N ARG A 203 -11.93 -17.64 2.27
CA ARG A 203 -12.83 -18.66 2.83
C ARG A 203 -12.91 -18.62 4.35
N THR A 204 -11.85 -18.21 5.02
CA THR A 204 -11.74 -18.21 6.48
C THR A 204 -11.52 -16.80 7.03
N ASN A 205 -12.09 -16.53 8.21
CA ASN A 205 -11.95 -15.24 8.88
C ASN A 205 -10.57 -15.13 9.58
N CYS A 206 -9.51 -14.91 8.80
CA CYS A 206 -8.12 -14.79 9.29
C CYS A 206 -7.69 -13.34 9.55
N TYR A 207 -8.64 -12.46 9.89
CA TYR A 207 -8.41 -11.01 10.03
C TYR A 207 -7.37 -10.68 11.12
N ILE A 208 -6.52 -9.71 10.82
CA ILE A 208 -5.58 -9.13 11.77
C ILE A 208 -5.93 -7.66 11.98
N SER A 209 -5.98 -7.24 13.24
CA SER A 209 -6.04 -5.82 13.60
C SER A 209 -4.65 -5.38 14.10
N PRO A 210 -3.89 -4.61 13.30
CA PRO A 210 -2.51 -4.27 13.64
C PRO A 210 -2.41 -3.26 14.81
N GLY A 211 -3.50 -2.55 15.12
CA GLY A 211 -3.53 -1.49 16.11
C GLY A 211 -2.89 -0.18 15.62
N PRO A 212 -2.90 0.86 16.47
CA PRO A 212 -2.37 2.17 16.11
C PRO A 212 -0.84 2.20 16.12
N ILE A 213 -0.28 3.15 15.38
CA ILE A 213 1.16 3.43 15.36
C ILE A 213 1.66 3.65 16.79
N GLN A 214 2.71 2.91 17.17
CA GLN A 214 3.39 3.09 18.45
C GLN A 214 4.65 3.94 18.24
N PHE A 215 4.93 4.84 19.16
CA PHE A 215 6.17 5.66 19.16
C PHE A 215 7.18 5.21 20.20
N VAL A 216 6.74 4.37 21.14
CA VAL A 216 7.54 3.83 22.23
C VAL A 216 7.22 2.35 22.41
N GLY A 217 8.21 1.59 22.88
CA GLY A 217 8.09 0.17 23.16
C GLY A 217 8.42 -0.74 21.97
N PRO A 218 8.25 -2.07 22.10
CA PRO A 218 8.80 -3.04 21.16
C PRO A 218 8.27 -2.97 19.72
N ALA A 219 7.13 -2.30 19.50
CA ALA A 219 6.49 -2.20 18.19
C ALA A 219 6.72 -0.85 17.50
N SER A 220 7.48 0.07 18.10
CA SER A 220 7.61 1.44 17.59
C SER A 220 8.39 1.55 16.28
N ASP A 221 9.29 0.60 16.04
CA ASP A 221 10.19 0.59 14.88
C ASP A 221 9.78 -0.46 13.85
N LYS A 222 8.50 -0.88 13.86
CA LYS A 222 7.94 -1.73 12.82
C LYS A 222 8.08 -1.07 11.46
N VAL A 223 8.37 -1.87 10.44
CA VAL A 223 8.48 -1.47 9.03
C VAL A 223 7.45 -2.23 8.17
N ASN A 224 7.27 -1.81 6.92
CA ASN A 224 6.23 -2.34 6.03
C ASN A 224 6.57 -3.77 5.61
N HIS A 225 5.54 -4.61 5.48
CA HIS A 225 5.67 -5.98 5.02
C HIS A 225 6.21 -6.03 3.59
N THR A 226 5.73 -5.13 2.71
CA THR A 226 6.22 -4.97 1.33
C THR A 226 7.72 -4.68 1.28
N LEU A 227 8.22 -3.75 2.09
CA LEU A 227 9.65 -3.41 2.15
C LEU A 227 10.48 -4.61 2.59
N LEU A 228 10.05 -5.30 3.65
CA LEU A 228 10.74 -6.50 4.15
C LEU A 228 10.79 -7.59 3.07
N LEU A 229 9.66 -7.87 2.40
CA LEU A 229 9.58 -8.87 1.34
C LEU A 229 10.43 -8.49 0.12
N GLU A 230 10.49 -7.21 -0.27
CA GLU A 230 11.37 -6.72 -1.34
C GLU A 230 12.87 -6.81 -1.00
N LEU A 231 13.19 -6.85 0.29
CA LEU A 231 14.53 -7.03 0.83
C LEU A 231 14.85 -8.50 1.16
N GLY A 232 13.91 -9.42 0.95
CA GLY A 232 14.09 -10.85 1.17
C GLY A 232 13.97 -11.28 2.63
N VAL A 233 13.39 -10.43 3.48
CA VAL A 233 13.06 -10.75 4.87
C VAL A 233 11.66 -11.36 4.92
N GLU A 234 11.51 -12.46 5.67
CA GLU A 234 10.21 -13.10 5.85
C GLU A 234 9.30 -12.29 6.78
N VAL A 235 8.01 -12.30 6.45
CA VAL A 235 6.94 -11.58 7.14
C VAL A 235 5.72 -12.47 7.32
#